data_AF-A0A9P6J024-F1
#
_entry.id   AF-A0A9P6J024-F1
#
_cell.length_a   1.000
_cell.length_b   1.000
_cell.length_c   1.000
_cell.angle_alpha   90.00
_cell.angle_beta   90.00
_cell.angle_gamma   90.00
#
_symmetry.space_group_name_H-M   'P 1'
#
loop_
_entity.id
_entity.type
_entity.pdbx_description
1 polymer ?
#
loop_
_entity_poly.entity_id
_entity_poly.type
_entity_poly.pdbx_seq_one_letter_code
_entity_poly.pdbx_strand_id
1 'polypeptide(L)'
;AYPYFFVPYEGSLEPAHLQAYIQQLGLSLNHAACISFNMPQDPWKSQFVVAIVPVKGIPFYGYHVGYSVFLKIYLFNPDFENRIVDIMRSGAIMGTRFQPFESHIPFRLQFFVDFNLYGMGWLELEEALLRHDVPGENLIEHI
;
A
#
# COMPACT_ATOMS: atom_id res chain seq x y z
N ALA A 1 -9.71 1.27 -0.63
CA ALA A 1 -8.40 1.70 -0.09
C ALA A 1 -7.47 0.49 -0.06
N TYR A 2 -6.16 0.70 -0.27
CA TYR A 2 -5.15 -0.36 -0.23
C TYR A 2 -4.13 -0.06 0.88
N PRO A 3 -3.67 -1.08 1.63
CA PRO A 3 -2.57 -0.90 2.59
C PRO A 3 -1.30 -0.44 1.89
N TYR A 4 -0.49 0.33 2.62
CA TYR A 4 0.76 0.85 2.09
C TYR A 4 1.83 0.99 3.17
N PHE A 5 3.07 1.03 2.70
CA PHE A 5 4.22 1.44 3.50
C PHE A 5 5.20 2.22 2.61
N PHE A 6 6.18 2.87 3.22
CA PHE A 6 7.16 3.70 2.52
C PHE A 6 8.57 3.14 2.61
N VAL A 7 9.38 3.38 1.59
CA VAL A 7 10.79 3.03 1.56
C VAL A 7 11.59 4.22 1.02
N PRO A 8 12.73 4.59 1.63
CA PRO A 8 13.55 5.70 1.14
C PRO A 8 14.11 5.40 -0.24
N TYR A 9 14.22 6.45 -1.08
CA TYR A 9 14.81 6.36 -2.40
C TYR A 9 15.99 7.33 -2.53
N GLU A 10 17.17 6.77 -2.76
CA GLU A 10 18.43 7.52 -2.88
C GLU A 10 18.97 7.56 -4.32
N GLY A 11 18.21 7.00 -5.28
CA GLY A 11 18.62 6.94 -6.68
C GLY A 11 18.38 8.25 -7.45
N SER A 12 18.68 8.22 -8.76
CA SER A 12 18.47 9.37 -9.64
C SER A 12 16.98 9.70 -9.79
N LEU A 13 16.65 10.99 -9.71
CA LEU A 13 15.29 11.50 -9.92
C LEU A 13 14.95 11.70 -11.41
N GLU A 14 15.83 11.30 -12.32
CA GLU A 14 15.51 11.28 -13.74
C GLU A 14 14.33 10.32 -14.02
N PRO A 15 13.26 10.77 -14.71
CA PRO A 15 12.03 9.98 -14.85
C PRO A 15 12.24 8.58 -15.42
N ALA A 16 13.13 8.43 -16.40
CA ALA A 16 13.44 7.14 -17.01
C ALA A 16 14.11 6.18 -16.02
N HIS A 17 15.05 6.68 -15.22
CA HIS A 17 15.76 5.88 -14.22
C HIS A 17 14.84 5.50 -13.06
N LEU A 18 14.05 6.45 -12.57
CA LEU A 18 13.08 6.22 -11.50
C LEU A 18 12.03 5.18 -11.92
N GLN A 19 11.48 5.30 -13.12
CA GLN A 19 10.50 4.34 -13.63
C GLN A 19 11.11 2.94 -13.77
N ALA A 20 12.33 2.83 -14.31
CA ALA A 20 13.02 1.54 -14.44
C ALA A 20 13.26 0.90 -13.06
N TYR A 21 13.69 1.70 -12.07
CA TYR A 21 13.87 1.23 -10.70
C TYR A 21 12.55 0.74 -10.08
N ILE A 22 11.47 1.50 -10.24
CA ILE A 22 10.13 1.14 -9.74
C ILE A 22 9.66 -0.19 -10.34
N GLN A 23 9.84 -0.38 -11.66
CA GLN A 23 9.47 -1.63 -12.33
C GLN A 23 10.30 -2.81 -11.81
N GLN A 24 11.61 -2.64 -11.70
CA GLN A 24 12.51 -3.68 -11.18
C GLN A 24 12.19 -4.03 -9.71
N LEU A 25 11.91 -3.04 -8.88
CA LEU A 25 11.50 -3.23 -7.49
C LEU A 25 10.18 -3.99 -7.41
N GLY A 26 9.17 -3.60 -8.19
CA GLY A 26 7.87 -4.30 -8.22
C GLY A 26 7.98 -5.76 -8.65
N LEU A 27 8.76 -6.05 -9.69
CA LEU A 27 8.99 -7.41 -10.18
C LEU A 27 9.74 -8.27 -9.15
N SER A 28 10.82 -7.75 -8.59
CA SER A 28 11.63 -8.48 -7.60
C SER A 28 10.86 -8.70 -6.29
N LEU A 29 10.05 -7.74 -5.86
CA LEU A 29 9.19 -7.83 -4.69
C LEU A 29 8.10 -8.90 -4.87
N ASN A 30 7.38 -8.89 -6.01
CA ASN A 30 6.38 -9.92 -6.30
C ASN A 30 7.02 -11.32 -6.37
N HIS A 31 8.15 -11.46 -7.05
CA HIS A 31 8.85 -12.75 -7.15
C HIS A 31 9.31 -13.27 -5.78
N ALA A 32 9.92 -12.41 -4.96
CA ALA A 32 10.36 -12.77 -3.61
C ALA A 32 9.17 -13.12 -2.69
N ALA A 33 8.05 -12.41 -2.83
CA ALA A 33 6.80 -12.71 -2.13
C ALA A 33 6.27 -14.09 -2.55
N CYS A 34 6.18 -14.40 -3.85
CA CYS A 34 5.76 -15.72 -4.33
C CYS A 34 6.59 -16.85 -3.70
N ILE A 35 7.92 -16.69 -3.65
CA ILE A 35 8.81 -17.68 -3.02
C ILE A 35 8.51 -17.80 -1.53
N SER A 36 8.41 -16.67 -0.82
CA SER A 36 8.17 -16.67 0.63
C SER A 36 6.83 -17.29 1.00
N PHE A 37 5.78 -17.03 0.23
CA PHE A 37 4.44 -17.56 0.48
C PHE A 37 4.19 -18.95 -0.13
N ASN A 38 5.20 -19.55 -0.77
CA ASN A 38 5.07 -20.83 -1.49
C ASN A 38 3.92 -20.82 -2.51
N MET A 39 3.77 -19.69 -3.21
CA MET A 39 2.75 -19.48 -4.24
C MET A 39 3.32 -19.76 -5.63
N PRO A 40 2.48 -20.17 -6.61
CA PRO A 40 2.93 -20.36 -7.98
C PRO A 40 3.54 -19.07 -8.54
N GLN A 41 4.62 -19.18 -9.32
CA GLN A 41 5.27 -18.05 -10.00
C GLN A 41 4.49 -17.64 -11.27
N ASP A 42 3.17 -17.57 -11.17
CA ASP A 42 2.28 -17.12 -12.24
C ASP A 42 1.88 -15.67 -11.97
N PRO A 43 2.30 -14.71 -12.81
CA PRO A 43 2.00 -13.29 -12.62
C PRO A 43 0.50 -12.98 -12.50
N TRP A 44 -0.36 -13.80 -13.11
CA TRP A 44 -1.82 -13.60 -13.08
C TRP A 44 -2.47 -14.10 -11.79
N LYS A 45 -1.79 -14.98 -11.04
CA LYS A 45 -2.32 -15.61 -9.83
C LYS A 45 -1.66 -15.10 -8.55
N SER A 46 -0.45 -14.56 -8.66
CA SER A 46 0.39 -14.23 -7.52
C SER A 46 0.90 -12.79 -7.61
N GLN A 47 -0.03 -11.85 -7.59
CA GLN A 47 0.25 -10.41 -7.55
C GLN A 47 0.05 -9.87 -6.13
N PHE A 48 1.12 -9.29 -5.55
CA PHE A 48 1.10 -8.75 -4.19
C PHE A 48 1.14 -7.23 -4.16
N VAL A 49 1.81 -6.62 -5.14
CA VAL A 49 1.97 -5.16 -5.28
C VAL A 49 0.94 -4.62 -6.26
N VAL A 50 0.18 -3.61 -5.82
CA VAL A 50 -0.79 -2.88 -6.66
C VAL A 50 -0.08 -1.81 -7.48
N ALA A 51 0.69 -0.96 -6.80
CA ALA A 51 1.40 0.16 -7.41
C ALA A 51 2.55 0.61 -6.50
N ILE A 52 3.54 1.25 -7.11
CA ILE A 52 4.63 1.92 -6.41
C ILE A 52 4.68 3.36 -6.93
N VAL A 53 4.57 4.33 -6.02
CA VAL A 53 4.45 5.75 -6.37
C VAL A 53 5.53 6.55 -5.66
N PRO A 54 6.33 7.38 -6.37
CA PRO A 54 7.29 8.26 -5.73
C PRO A 54 6.57 9.42 -5.01
N VAL A 55 6.98 9.69 -3.78
CA VAL A 55 6.42 10.75 -2.93
C VAL A 55 7.53 11.52 -2.21
N LYS A 56 7.27 12.78 -1.89
CA LYS A 56 8.13 13.57 -1.00
C LYS A 56 7.68 13.39 0.45
N GLY A 57 8.62 13.22 1.36
CA GLY A 57 8.36 13.06 2.78
C GLY A 57 9.50 13.61 3.63
N ILE A 58 9.25 13.77 4.92
CA ILE A 58 10.27 14.13 5.90
C ILE A 58 10.33 12.97 6.90
N PRO A 59 11.48 12.30 7.09
CA PRO A 59 11.57 11.22 8.06
C PRO A 59 11.26 11.76 9.47
N PHE A 60 10.37 11.08 10.19
CA PHE A 60 9.98 11.48 11.54
C PHE A 60 11.10 11.25 12.56
N TYR A 61 11.84 10.14 12.44
CA TYR A 61 12.92 9.81 13.36
C TYR A 61 14.22 10.54 12.98
N GLY A 62 14.69 11.40 13.89
CA GLY A 62 15.88 12.23 13.72
C GLY A 62 15.56 13.69 13.44
N TYR A 63 16.60 14.54 13.34
CA TYR A 63 16.45 15.94 12.93
C TYR A 63 16.79 16.06 11.45
N HIS A 64 15.77 16.27 10.62
CA HIS A 64 15.90 16.39 9.16
C HIS A 64 15.41 17.76 8.71
N VAL A 65 16.23 18.45 7.92
CA VAL A 65 15.87 19.74 7.31
C VAL A 65 15.72 19.53 5.81
N GLY A 66 14.48 19.51 5.33
CA GLY A 66 14.17 19.37 3.91
C GLY A 66 13.42 18.08 3.58
N TYR A 67 13.03 17.97 2.32
CA TYR A 67 12.30 16.82 1.79
C TYR A 67 13.27 15.73 1.31
N SER A 68 12.95 14.49 1.65
CA SER A 68 13.53 13.29 1.06
C SER A 68 12.51 12.61 0.14
N VAL A 69 12.99 11.83 -0.82
CA VAL A 69 12.13 11.05 -1.71
C VAL A 69 11.92 9.66 -1.15
N PHE A 70 10.67 9.22 -1.18
CA PHE A 70 10.24 7.90 -0.75
C PHE A 70 9.45 7.22 -1.87
N LEU A 71 9.43 5.90 -1.87
CA LEU A 71 8.53 5.09 -2.67
C LEU A 71 7.40 4.61 -1.77
N LYS A 72 6.17 5.02 -2.08
CA LYS A 72 4.95 4.51 -1.47
C LYS A 72 4.54 3.23 -2.19
N ILE A 73 4.58 2.10 -1.50
CA ILE A 73 4.28 0.78 -2.05
C ILE A 73 2.88 0.39 -1.57
N TYR A 74 1.96 0.19 -2.51
CA TYR A 74 0.61 -0.29 -2.22
C TYR A 74 0.53 -1.81 -2.38
N LEU A 75 -0.10 -2.48 -1.43
CA LEU A 75 -0.29 -3.94 -1.45
C LEU A 75 -1.76 -4.32 -1.68
N PHE A 76 -1.99 -5.50 -2.23
CA PHE A 76 -3.35 -6.02 -2.46
C PHE A 76 -4.04 -6.47 -1.17
N ASN A 77 -3.32 -7.19 -0.31
CA ASN A 77 -3.85 -7.74 0.93
C ASN A 77 -2.98 -7.32 2.13
N PRO A 78 -3.56 -6.70 3.17
CA PRO A 78 -2.83 -6.30 4.38
C PRO A 78 -2.24 -7.48 5.16
N ASP A 79 -2.80 -8.68 5.05
CA ASP A 79 -2.31 -9.87 5.78
C ASP A 79 -0.88 -10.25 5.40
N PHE A 80 -0.46 -9.90 4.18
CA PHE A 80 0.88 -10.17 3.67
C PHE A 80 1.90 -9.09 4.02
N GLU A 81 1.46 -7.93 4.52
CA GLU A 81 2.31 -6.75 4.72
C GLU A 81 3.50 -7.06 5.64
N ASN A 82 3.27 -7.64 6.82
CA ASN A 82 4.32 -7.95 7.78
C ASN A 82 5.41 -8.85 7.18
N ARG A 83 5.01 -9.91 6.47
CA ARG A 83 5.95 -10.85 5.87
C ARG A 83 6.69 -10.23 4.69
N ILE A 84 6.04 -9.37 3.91
CA ILE A 84 6.70 -8.61 2.84
C ILE A 84 7.76 -7.66 3.41
N VAL A 85 7.42 -6.94 4.48
CA VAL A 85 8.31 -6.04 5.21
C VAL A 85 9.54 -6.79 5.75
N ASP A 86 9.37 -7.99 6.28
CA ASP A 86 10.47 -8.83 6.76
C ASP A 86 11.40 -9.26 5.61
N ILE A 87 10.84 -9.65 4.45
CA ILE A 87 11.65 -9.96 3.25
C ILE A 87 12.45 -8.73 2.82
N MET A 88 11.84 -7.54 2.84
CA MET A 88 12.52 -6.29 2.49
C MET A 88 13.67 -5.95 3.45
N ARG A 89 13.48 -6.19 4.75
CA ARG A 89 14.53 -6.00 5.78
C ARG A 89 15.67 -7.00 5.66
N SER A 90 15.38 -8.23 5.24
CA SER A 90 16.39 -9.29 5.11
C SER A 90 17.43 -9.00 4.01
N GLY A 91 17.08 -8.17 3.02
CA GLY A 91 17.93 -7.90 1.86
C GLY A 91 17.76 -8.88 0.70
N ALA A 92 16.74 -9.75 0.76
CA ALA A 92 16.43 -10.70 -0.31
C ALA A 92 15.96 -10.01 -1.61
N ILE A 93 15.49 -8.76 -1.53
CA ILE A 93 15.00 -7.99 -2.67
C ILE A 93 16.11 -7.09 -3.18
N MET A 94 16.46 -7.25 -4.47
CA MET A 94 17.51 -6.47 -5.16
C MET A 94 18.89 -6.49 -4.46
N GLY A 95 19.15 -7.44 -3.56
CA GLY A 95 20.36 -7.49 -2.75
C GLY A 95 20.53 -6.30 -1.79
N THR A 96 19.45 -5.55 -1.54
CA THR A 96 19.49 -4.31 -0.76
C THR A 96 18.61 -4.44 0.48
N ARG A 97 19.14 -4.07 1.65
CA ARG A 97 18.35 -4.02 2.89
C ARG A 97 17.55 -2.72 2.91
N PHE A 98 16.24 -2.84 2.82
CA PHE A 98 15.36 -1.69 2.90
C PHE A 98 14.93 -1.45 4.35
N GLN A 99 14.68 -0.18 4.67
CA GLN A 99 14.03 0.23 5.91
C GLN A 99 12.59 0.68 5.60
N PRO A 100 11.59 -0.19 5.80
CA PRO A 100 10.19 0.21 5.68
C PRO A 100 9.79 1.20 6.78
N PHE A 101 9.04 2.22 6.38
CA PHE A 101 8.42 3.23 7.23
C PHE A 101 6.91 3.03 7.25
N GLU A 102 6.28 3.35 8.39
CA GLU A 102 4.84 3.21 8.66
C GLU A 102 4.24 1.80 8.54
N SER A 103 5.05 0.79 8.21
CA SER A 103 4.63 -0.61 8.10
C SER A 103 4.18 -1.28 9.41
N HIS A 104 4.33 -0.58 10.54
CA HIS A 104 3.91 -1.05 11.86
C HIS A 104 2.47 -0.61 12.18
N ILE A 105 1.90 0.29 11.38
CA ILE A 105 0.55 0.80 11.55
C ILE A 105 -0.39 -0.19 10.84
N PRO A 106 -1.29 -0.87 11.55
CA PRO A 106 -2.26 -1.76 10.91
C PRO A 106 -3.12 -1.03 9.87
N PHE A 107 -3.42 -1.69 8.75
CA PHE A 107 -4.22 -1.13 7.66
C PHE A 107 -5.51 -0.44 8.12
N ARG A 108 -6.22 -1.01 9.10
CA ARG A 108 -7.46 -0.40 9.64
C ARG A 108 -7.20 0.99 10.23
N LEU A 109 -6.09 1.15 10.96
CA LEU A 109 -5.73 2.43 11.56
C LEU A 109 -5.24 3.41 10.49
N GLN A 110 -4.50 2.95 9.48
CA GLN A 110 -4.16 3.79 8.33
C GLN A 110 -5.43 4.33 7.65
N PHE A 111 -6.41 3.47 7.37
CA PHE A 111 -7.69 3.88 6.80
C PHE A 111 -8.43 4.90 7.67
N PHE A 112 -8.40 4.75 8.99
CA PHE A 112 -9.05 5.70 9.89
C PHE A 112 -8.38 7.07 9.83
N VAL A 113 -7.05 7.11 9.84
CA VAL A 113 -6.29 8.36 9.76
C VAL A 113 -6.48 9.05 8.41
N ASP A 114 -6.41 8.31 7.30
CA ASP A 114 -6.54 8.86 5.94
C ASP A 114 -7.89 9.54 5.69
N PHE A 115 -8.97 8.98 6.24
CA PHE A 115 -10.34 9.50 6.07
C PHE A 115 -10.85 10.27 7.28
N ASN A 116 -9.98 10.57 8.25
CA ASN A 116 -10.34 11.28 9.48
C ASN A 116 -11.52 10.63 10.24
N LEU A 117 -11.51 9.30 10.32
CA LEU A 117 -12.55 8.51 10.99
C LEU A 117 -12.15 8.19 12.43
N TYR A 118 -13.15 8.17 13.30
CA TYR A 118 -12.98 7.92 14.72
C TYR A 118 -13.82 6.71 15.17
N GLY A 119 -13.30 5.95 16.13
CA GLY A 119 -14.05 4.88 16.77
C GLY A 119 -15.29 5.44 17.48
N MET A 120 -16.45 4.80 17.28
CA MET A 120 -17.74 5.25 17.81
C MET A 120 -18.15 6.67 17.35
N GLY A 121 -17.54 7.18 16.27
CA GLY A 121 -17.93 8.43 15.63
C GLY A 121 -19.03 8.23 14.58
N TRP A 122 -19.66 9.34 14.19
CA TRP A 122 -20.55 9.37 13.04
C TRP A 122 -19.76 9.29 11.74
N LEU A 123 -20.33 8.62 10.74
CA LEU A 123 -19.81 8.60 9.37
C LEU A 123 -20.76 9.45 8.52
N GLU A 124 -20.27 10.59 8.05
CA GLU A 124 -21.00 11.47 7.16
C GLU A 124 -20.66 11.09 5.71
N LEU A 125 -21.67 10.72 4.92
CA LEU A 125 -21.56 10.35 3.51
C LEU A 125 -22.48 11.26 2.70
N GLU A 126 -21.97 11.85 1.63
CA GLU A 126 -22.78 12.65 0.69
C GLU A 126 -23.60 11.73 -0.24
N GLU A 127 -22.97 10.67 -0.74
CA GLU A 127 -23.61 9.66 -1.59
C GLU A 127 -23.27 8.25 -1.10
N ALA A 128 -24.21 7.32 -1.25
CA ALA A 128 -24.03 5.92 -0.91
C ALA A 128 -24.58 5.02 -2.03
N LEU A 129 -23.77 4.06 -2.47
CA LEU A 129 -24.19 3.02 -3.40
C LEU A 129 -24.69 1.81 -2.62
N LEU A 130 -25.96 1.49 -2.79
CA LEU A 130 -26.58 0.32 -2.18
C LEU A 130 -26.29 -0.92 -3.03
N ARG A 131 -26.03 -2.05 -2.35
CA ARG A 131 -25.81 -3.34 -3.03
C ARG A 131 -27.08 -3.89 -3.66
N HIS A 132 -28.21 -3.64 -3.01
CA HIS A 132 -29.55 -4.08 -3.39
C HIS A 132 -30.53 -2.94 -3.13
N ASP A 133 -31.66 -2.96 -3.81
CA ASP A 133 -32.71 -1.97 -3.64
C ASP A 133 -33.18 -1.91 -2.18
N VAL A 134 -33.60 -0.72 -1.76
CA VAL A 134 -34.12 -0.51 -0.41
C VAL A 134 -35.40 -1.34 -0.25
N PRO A 135 -35.51 -2.22 0.75
CA PRO A 135 -36.76 -2.96 0.98
C PRO A 135 -37.87 -1.97 1.37
N GLY A 136 -38.75 -1.64 0.42
CA GLY A 136 -39.90 -0.76 0.67
C GLY A 136 -40.29 0.22 -0.45
N GLU A 137 -39.44 0.47 -1.45
CA GLU A 137 -39.80 1.42 -2.54
C GLU A 137 -40.91 0.87 -3.45
N ASN A 138 -41.02 -0.44 -3.61
CA ASN A 138 -42.10 -1.09 -4.39
C ASN A 138 -43.49 -1.05 -3.73
N LEU A 139 -43.64 -0.51 -2.51
CA LEU A 139 -44.94 -0.40 -1.82
C LEU A 139 -45.64 0.94 -2.05
N ILE A 140 -44.94 1.95 -2.58
CA ILE A 140 -45.49 3.31 -2.75
C ILE A 140 -46.07 3.51 -4.17
N GLU A 141 -45.68 2.70 -5.16
CA GLU A 141 -46.26 2.77 -6.53
C GLU A 141 -47.60 2.04 -6.71
N HIS A 142 -48.15 1.42 -5.65
CA HIS A 142 -49.38 0.62 -5.70
C HIS A 142 -50.49 1.06 -4.73
N ILE A 143 -50.47 2.30 -4.24
CA ILE A 143 -51.58 2.91 -3.48
C ILE A 143 -52.10 4.15 -4.20
#